data_AF-A0A845F3I0-F1
#
_entry.id   AF-A0A845F3I0-F1
#
_cell.length_a   1.000
_cell.length_b   1.000
_cell.length_c   1.000
_cell.angle_alpha   90.00
_cell.angle_beta   90.00
_cell.angle_gamma   90.00
#
_symmetry.space_group_name_H-M   'P 1'
#
loop_
_entity.id
_entity.type
_entity.pdbx_description
1 polymer ?
#
loop_
_entity_poly.entity_id
_entity_poly.type
_entity_poly.pdbx_seq_one_letter_code
_entity_poly.pdbx_strand_id
1 'polypeptide(L)'
;MDEIRMLVNTLSKNEIAAVVWNFRIKVNGFHKNFERVPIEMLRSFLMKELKQGLKLKRKGRKYTTIPEVYEYISFSFLREYPSVEELSLEDLALKLETDLKFSQGAILSLIYTNFRDDYDEYKEIMASNVEENKPLLNGIVNKITIEEKLKTLQGELLSEDDLFNRLKEYISQVKEEAGKEFYEKVYHRVNISGEESFLNELSLTPKDLRHIPILAFLIEKNRYLEVDYNYFLQYVIRIFDDKERAVAFRTIKELEEEVDKKEKEFQKIKEEKERFEEIEKNNNRLKKQYSELKEYNDKLVTRAARLYELQEINEPFLRYFQNLLSKHRARIITSDTEIFHNTEIIDYVEGIQEFHCHRKKKNAQRYQDQTILISRASFVSTPEWIVTKRFFENNKIHYFELSGYDMSDYIKQIVENLHKERMRVY
;
A
#
# COMPACT_ATOMS: atom_id res chain seq x y z
N MET A 1 -33.05 36.72 -37.42
CA MET A 1 -33.01 36.24 -36.00
C MET A 1 -31.69 35.51 -35.79
N ASP A 2 -30.64 35.97 -36.48
CA ASP A 2 -29.51 35.13 -36.92
C ASP A 2 -28.22 35.47 -36.19
N GLU A 3 -28.04 36.71 -35.75
CA GLU A 3 -26.82 37.13 -35.08
C GLU A 3 -26.56 36.38 -33.76
N ILE A 4 -27.60 36.12 -32.95
CA ILE A 4 -27.45 35.30 -31.73
C ILE A 4 -27.05 33.87 -32.08
N ARG A 5 -27.58 33.30 -33.17
CA ARG A 5 -27.26 31.94 -33.59
C ARG A 5 -25.83 31.87 -34.11
N MET A 6 -25.46 32.78 -34.99
CA MET A 6 -24.11 32.92 -35.52
C MET A 6 -23.09 33.01 -34.38
N LEU A 7 -23.24 33.99 -33.48
CA LEU A 7 -22.35 34.16 -32.33
C LEU A 7 -22.25 32.89 -31.47
N VAL A 8 -23.38 32.32 -31.06
CA VAL A 8 -23.34 31.17 -30.13
C VAL A 8 -22.78 29.91 -30.79
N ASN A 9 -22.92 29.76 -32.11
CA ASN A 9 -22.44 28.59 -32.83
C ASN A 9 -20.96 28.68 -33.17
N THR A 10 -20.40 29.87 -33.40
CA THR A 10 -18.97 30.07 -33.66
C THR A 10 -18.10 29.98 -32.42
N LEU A 11 -18.65 30.29 -31.24
CA LEU A 11 -17.89 30.24 -29.99
C LEU A 11 -17.50 28.80 -29.62
N SER A 12 -16.24 28.61 -29.25
CA SER A 12 -15.74 27.37 -28.69
C SER A 12 -16.34 27.11 -27.30
N LYS A 13 -16.29 25.86 -26.82
CA LYS A 13 -16.81 25.51 -25.49
C LYS A 13 -16.17 26.36 -24.38
N ASN A 14 -14.87 26.60 -24.48
CA ASN A 14 -14.10 27.37 -23.50
C ASN A 14 -14.51 28.85 -23.53
N GLU A 15 -14.72 29.42 -24.71
CA GLU A 15 -15.23 30.80 -24.86
C GLU A 15 -16.62 30.97 -24.26
N ILE A 16 -17.55 30.04 -24.55
CA ILE A 16 -18.90 30.11 -23.97
C ILE A 16 -18.83 29.98 -22.44
N ALA A 17 -17.98 29.10 -21.91
CA ALA A 17 -17.79 28.95 -20.47
C ALA A 17 -17.21 30.25 -19.85
N ALA A 18 -16.25 30.90 -20.51
CA ALA A 18 -15.67 32.16 -20.08
C ALA A 18 -16.72 33.30 -20.06
N VAL A 19 -17.55 33.40 -21.10
CA VAL A 19 -18.67 34.35 -21.17
C VAL A 19 -19.68 34.10 -20.04
N VAL A 20 -20.10 32.84 -19.85
CA VAL A 20 -21.03 32.45 -18.79
C VAL A 20 -20.48 32.81 -17.41
N TRP A 21 -19.19 32.57 -17.17
CA TRP A 21 -18.51 32.93 -15.93
C TRP A 21 -18.44 34.44 -15.73
N ASN A 22 -17.92 35.18 -16.71
CA ASN A 22 -17.67 36.62 -16.63
C ASN A 22 -18.96 37.41 -16.39
N PHE A 23 -20.01 37.09 -17.14
CA PHE A 23 -21.31 37.76 -17.03
C PHE A 23 -22.24 37.15 -15.98
N ARG A 24 -21.77 36.14 -15.22
CA ARG A 24 -22.53 35.46 -14.16
C ARG A 24 -23.88 34.91 -14.65
N ILE A 25 -23.90 34.33 -15.85
CA ILE A 25 -25.09 33.72 -16.45
C ILE A 25 -25.44 32.46 -15.64
N LYS A 26 -26.68 32.38 -15.14
CA LYS A 26 -27.12 31.26 -14.30
C LYS A 26 -27.37 30.01 -15.16
N VAL A 27 -26.50 29.00 -15.01
CA VAL A 27 -26.67 27.65 -15.56
C VAL A 27 -27.16 26.72 -14.46
N ASN A 28 -28.31 26.08 -14.66
CA ASN A 28 -28.91 25.22 -13.64
C ASN A 28 -28.00 24.00 -13.35
N GLY A 29 -27.76 23.71 -12.07
CA GLY A 29 -26.94 22.58 -11.63
C GLY A 29 -25.42 22.84 -11.60
N PHE A 30 -24.96 24.01 -12.04
CA PHE A 30 -23.55 24.35 -12.07
C PHE A 30 -23.30 25.75 -11.51
N HIS A 31 -22.35 25.86 -10.56
CA HIS A 31 -22.05 27.13 -9.87
C HIS A 31 -20.61 27.62 -10.04
N LYS A 32 -19.66 26.72 -10.33
CA LYS A 32 -18.23 27.10 -10.39
C LYS A 32 -17.42 26.50 -11.53
N ASN A 33 -17.74 25.29 -11.99
CA ASN A 33 -16.96 24.61 -13.02
C ASN A 33 -17.77 24.48 -14.32
N PHE A 34 -17.78 25.55 -15.13
CA PHE A 34 -18.55 25.61 -16.37
C PHE A 34 -17.92 24.81 -17.52
N GLU A 35 -16.63 24.49 -17.45
CA GLU A 35 -15.93 23.65 -18.44
C GLU A 35 -16.46 22.21 -18.49
N ARG A 36 -17.04 21.72 -17.39
CA ARG A 36 -17.65 20.38 -17.34
C ARG A 36 -19.07 20.32 -17.90
N VAL A 37 -19.69 21.47 -18.18
CA VAL A 37 -21.06 21.53 -18.70
C VAL A 37 -21.07 21.11 -20.17
N PRO A 38 -22.05 20.31 -20.63
CA PRO A 38 -22.21 20.00 -22.06
C PRO A 38 -22.34 21.28 -22.90
N ILE A 39 -21.66 21.34 -24.05
CA ILE A 39 -21.62 22.55 -24.90
C ILE A 39 -23.02 23.00 -25.33
N GLU A 40 -23.90 22.06 -25.69
CA GLU A 40 -25.29 22.37 -26.08
C GLU A 40 -26.10 23.01 -24.95
N MET A 41 -25.83 22.63 -23.71
CA MET A 41 -26.45 23.26 -22.55
C MET A 41 -25.93 24.69 -22.37
N LEU A 42 -24.62 24.91 -22.47
CA LEU A 42 -24.02 26.24 -22.42
C LEU A 42 -24.57 27.16 -23.52
N ARG A 43 -24.64 26.66 -24.77
CA ARG A 43 -25.24 27.36 -25.91
C ARG A 43 -26.69 27.77 -25.63
N SER A 44 -27.51 26.82 -25.14
CA SER A 44 -28.92 27.08 -24.80
C SER A 44 -29.08 28.19 -23.74
N PHE A 45 -28.26 28.17 -22.68
CA PHE A 45 -28.30 29.21 -21.64
C PHE A 45 -27.82 30.57 -22.16
N LEU A 46 -26.74 30.61 -22.94
CA LEU A 46 -26.23 31.86 -23.55
C LEU A 46 -27.26 32.45 -24.53
N MET A 47 -27.85 31.64 -25.42
CA MET A 47 -28.93 32.10 -26.31
C MET A 47 -30.11 32.66 -25.54
N LYS A 48 -30.50 32.00 -24.43
CA LYS A 48 -31.62 32.43 -23.59
C LYS A 48 -31.33 33.75 -22.88
N GLU A 49 -30.08 33.99 -22.46
CA GLU A 49 -29.62 35.24 -21.87
C GLU A 49 -29.64 36.36 -22.91
N LEU A 50 -29.02 36.16 -24.08
CA LEU A 50 -28.94 37.14 -25.16
C LEU A 50 -30.33 37.53 -25.70
N LYS A 51 -31.25 36.56 -25.86
CA LYS A 51 -32.65 36.82 -26.24
C LYS A 51 -33.40 37.66 -25.20
N GLN A 52 -33.02 37.58 -23.92
CA GLN A 52 -33.58 38.45 -22.88
C GLN A 52 -32.92 39.84 -22.88
N GLY A 53 -31.64 39.93 -23.24
CA GLY A 53 -30.93 41.19 -23.47
C GLY A 53 -31.53 42.05 -24.58
N LEU A 54 -32.16 41.44 -25.59
CA LEU A 54 -32.90 42.16 -26.64
C LEU A 54 -34.26 42.73 -26.17
N LYS A 55 -34.81 42.29 -25.03
CA LYS A 55 -36.12 42.74 -24.54
C LYS A 55 -35.98 44.00 -23.67
N LEU A 56 -36.98 44.89 -23.73
CA LEU A 56 -37.08 46.10 -22.90
C LEU A 56 -36.74 45.80 -21.43
N LYS A 57 -35.77 46.55 -20.88
CA LYS A 57 -35.24 46.36 -19.52
C LYS A 57 -36.36 46.26 -18.49
N ARG A 58 -36.59 45.08 -17.93
CA ARG A 58 -37.37 44.94 -16.69
C ARG A 58 -36.57 45.58 -15.56
N LYS A 59 -37.21 46.44 -14.74
CA LYS A 59 -36.56 47.11 -13.60
C LYS A 59 -35.77 46.11 -12.75
N GLY A 60 -34.47 46.34 -12.60
CA GLY A 60 -33.60 45.65 -11.63
C GLY A 60 -32.73 44.49 -12.15
N ARG A 61 -32.80 44.08 -13.43
CA ARG A 61 -31.94 43.01 -13.96
C ARG A 61 -31.27 43.42 -15.28
N LYS A 62 -29.94 43.58 -15.26
CA LYS A 62 -29.11 43.74 -16.46
C LYS A 62 -28.89 42.34 -17.05
N TYR A 63 -29.26 42.16 -18.32
CA TYR A 63 -28.96 40.96 -19.10
C TYR A 63 -27.77 41.24 -20.01
N THR A 64 -26.99 40.21 -20.32
CA THR A 64 -25.88 40.29 -21.28
C THR A 64 -26.40 40.59 -22.68
N THR A 65 -25.76 41.54 -23.36
CA THR A 65 -26.06 41.93 -24.74
C THR A 65 -25.06 41.32 -25.74
N ILE A 66 -25.43 41.28 -27.02
CA ILE A 66 -24.54 40.76 -28.09
C ILE A 66 -23.22 41.55 -28.17
N PRO A 67 -23.22 42.90 -28.20
CA PRO A 67 -21.97 43.67 -28.23
C PRO A 67 -21.04 43.34 -27.06
N GLU A 68 -21.58 43.22 -25.84
CA GLU A 68 -20.77 42.90 -24.64
C GLU A 68 -20.05 41.55 -24.76
N VAL A 69 -20.65 40.56 -25.44
CA VAL A 69 -19.99 39.26 -25.66
C VAL A 69 -18.86 39.39 -26.68
N TYR A 70 -19.11 40.03 -27.82
CA TYR A 70 -18.08 40.25 -28.83
C TYR A 70 -16.90 41.04 -28.27
N GLU A 71 -17.16 42.14 -27.56
CA GLU A 71 -16.12 42.95 -26.92
C GLU A 71 -15.32 42.14 -25.89
N TYR A 72 -15.98 41.31 -25.08
CA TYR A 72 -15.28 40.49 -24.08
C TYR A 72 -14.37 39.44 -24.72
N ILE A 73 -14.85 38.74 -25.75
CA ILE A 73 -14.06 37.71 -26.44
C ILE A 73 -12.90 38.36 -27.18
N SER A 74 -13.16 39.42 -27.95
CA SER A 74 -12.14 40.19 -28.67
C SER A 74 -11.04 40.69 -27.72
N PHE A 75 -11.43 41.36 -26.62
CA PHE A 75 -10.48 41.84 -25.62
C PHE A 75 -9.67 40.71 -24.97
N SER A 76 -10.33 39.59 -24.63
CA SER A 76 -9.64 38.45 -24.01
C SER A 76 -8.63 37.83 -24.96
N PHE A 77 -8.97 37.74 -26.25
CA PHE A 77 -8.11 37.19 -27.29
C PHE A 77 -6.92 38.11 -27.58
N LEU A 78 -7.14 39.42 -27.75
CA LEU A 78 -6.07 40.40 -27.96
C LEU A 78 -5.11 40.49 -26.76
N ARG A 79 -5.59 40.25 -25.53
CA ARG A 79 -4.72 40.19 -24.36
C ARG A 79 -3.75 39.00 -24.40
N GLU A 80 -4.18 37.89 -24.99
CA GLU A 80 -3.36 36.69 -25.15
C GLU A 80 -2.46 36.77 -26.40
N TYR A 81 -2.94 37.40 -27.46
CA TYR A 81 -2.25 37.56 -28.74
C TYR A 81 -2.25 39.03 -29.21
N PRO A 82 -1.42 39.91 -28.61
CA PRO A 82 -1.45 41.35 -28.93
C PRO A 82 -1.13 41.67 -30.38
N SER A 83 -0.27 40.88 -31.03
CA SER A 83 0.12 41.09 -32.43
C SER A 83 -1.01 40.89 -33.43
N VAL A 84 -2.15 40.34 -32.99
CA VAL A 84 -3.33 40.13 -33.86
C VAL A 84 -4.04 41.43 -34.19
N GLU A 85 -3.90 42.48 -33.36
CA GLU A 85 -4.56 43.77 -33.57
C GLU A 85 -4.15 44.45 -34.89
N GLU A 86 -2.94 44.17 -35.38
CA GLU A 86 -2.37 44.76 -36.59
C GLU A 86 -2.64 43.94 -37.86
N LEU A 87 -3.28 42.77 -37.75
CA LEU A 87 -3.51 41.87 -38.88
C LEU A 87 -4.65 42.36 -39.79
N SER A 88 -4.51 42.18 -41.10
CA SER A 88 -5.59 42.42 -42.06
C SER A 88 -6.69 41.34 -41.98
N LEU A 89 -7.85 41.60 -42.57
CA LEU A 89 -8.94 40.62 -42.63
C LEU A 89 -8.51 39.34 -43.38
N GLU A 90 -7.68 39.48 -44.41
CA GLU A 90 -7.06 38.39 -45.16
C GLU A 90 -6.12 37.56 -44.29
N ASP A 91 -5.29 38.20 -43.46
CA ASP A 91 -4.40 37.53 -42.53
C ASP A 91 -5.17 36.76 -41.44
N LEU A 92 -6.28 37.34 -40.95
CA LEU A 92 -7.18 36.67 -40.01
C LEU A 92 -7.83 35.45 -40.63
N ALA A 93 -8.21 35.51 -41.91
CA ALA A 93 -8.74 34.37 -42.64
C ALA A 93 -7.71 33.25 -42.80
N LEU A 94 -6.47 33.61 -43.11
CA LEU A 94 -5.35 32.67 -43.19
C LEU A 94 -5.14 31.97 -41.84
N LYS A 95 -5.03 32.75 -40.76
CA LYS A 95 -4.82 32.23 -39.41
C LYS A 95 -5.95 31.34 -38.92
N LEU A 96 -7.21 31.67 -39.26
CA LEU A 96 -8.37 30.83 -38.95
C LEU A 96 -8.27 29.43 -39.60
N GLU A 97 -7.61 29.32 -40.75
CA GLU A 97 -7.49 28.05 -41.49
C GLU A 97 -6.19 27.29 -41.18
N THR A 98 -5.13 27.96 -40.71
CA THR A 98 -3.82 27.33 -40.46
C THR A 98 -3.47 27.16 -38.99
N ASP A 99 -4.00 27.98 -38.07
CA ASP A 99 -3.62 28.01 -36.66
C ASP A 99 -4.80 27.65 -35.74
N LEU A 100 -4.66 26.53 -35.00
CA LEU A 100 -5.67 26.01 -34.08
C LEU A 100 -5.99 26.95 -32.90
N LYS A 101 -5.13 27.95 -32.62
CA LYS A 101 -5.37 28.95 -31.57
C LYS A 101 -6.44 29.96 -31.97
N PHE A 102 -6.69 30.15 -33.27
CA PHE A 102 -7.63 31.13 -33.79
C PHE A 102 -9.00 30.47 -33.99
N SER A 103 -9.88 30.61 -33.01
CA SER A 103 -11.23 30.06 -33.11
C SER A 103 -12.15 30.95 -33.96
N GLN A 104 -13.18 30.35 -34.56
CA GLN A 104 -14.20 31.10 -35.31
C GLN A 104 -14.88 32.17 -34.45
N GLY A 105 -15.13 31.88 -33.17
CA GLY A 105 -15.72 32.83 -32.23
C GLY A 105 -14.80 34.02 -31.95
N ALA A 106 -13.51 33.79 -31.76
CA ALA A 106 -12.52 34.85 -31.57
C ALA A 106 -12.41 35.75 -32.81
N ILE A 107 -12.27 35.15 -34.00
CA ILE A 107 -12.19 35.89 -35.27
C ILE A 107 -13.47 36.69 -35.53
N LEU A 108 -14.64 36.09 -35.37
CA LEU A 108 -15.92 36.82 -35.52
C LEU A 108 -16.01 38.02 -34.57
N SER A 109 -15.52 37.86 -33.34
CA SER A 109 -15.49 38.92 -32.35
C SER A 109 -14.52 40.05 -32.71
N LEU A 110 -13.35 39.72 -33.24
CA LEU A 110 -12.38 40.69 -33.76
C LEU A 110 -12.94 41.46 -34.96
N ILE A 111 -13.61 40.77 -35.89
CA ILE A 111 -14.26 41.41 -37.04
C ILE A 111 -15.33 42.39 -36.54
N TYR A 112 -16.16 41.98 -35.59
CA TYR A 112 -17.17 42.87 -34.99
C TYR A 112 -16.57 44.13 -34.36
N THR A 113 -15.43 44.02 -33.67
CA THR A 113 -14.84 45.13 -32.92
C THR A 113 -13.89 46.01 -33.74
N ASN A 114 -13.10 45.42 -34.64
CA ASN A 114 -12.01 46.11 -35.34
C ASN A 114 -12.32 46.36 -36.83
N PHE A 115 -13.20 45.55 -37.44
CA PHE A 115 -13.58 45.61 -38.85
C PHE A 115 -15.09 45.79 -38.98
N ARG A 116 -15.60 46.85 -38.34
CA ARG A 116 -17.04 47.04 -38.14
C ARG A 116 -17.81 47.14 -39.46
N ASP A 117 -17.24 47.83 -40.45
CA ASP A 117 -17.85 48.01 -41.76
C ASP A 117 -17.97 46.67 -42.50
N ASP A 118 -16.90 45.85 -42.47
CA ASP A 118 -16.91 44.49 -43.03
C ASP A 118 -17.90 43.56 -42.31
N TYR A 119 -18.01 43.69 -40.98
CA TYR A 119 -19.02 42.94 -40.22
C TYR A 119 -20.43 43.24 -40.72
N ASP A 120 -20.78 44.53 -40.85
CA ASP A 120 -22.12 44.94 -41.23
C ASP A 120 -22.45 44.60 -42.69
N GLU A 121 -21.46 44.61 -43.58
CA GLU A 121 -21.56 44.19 -44.98
C GLU A 121 -21.75 42.67 -45.12
N TYR A 122 -20.94 41.86 -44.43
CA TYR A 122 -20.85 40.42 -44.69
C TYR A 122 -21.53 39.51 -43.66
N LYS A 123 -22.19 40.05 -42.63
CA LYS A 123 -22.85 39.24 -41.58
C LYS A 123 -23.79 38.14 -42.08
N GLU A 124 -24.54 38.35 -43.16
CA GLU A 124 -25.45 37.35 -43.71
C GLU A 124 -24.69 36.18 -44.37
N ILE A 125 -23.55 36.49 -45.02
CA ILE A 125 -22.64 35.48 -45.60
C ILE A 125 -21.97 34.69 -44.48
N MET A 126 -21.46 35.37 -43.45
CA MET A 126 -20.87 34.73 -42.27
C MET A 126 -21.88 33.81 -41.57
N ALA A 127 -23.13 34.26 -41.39
CA ALA A 127 -24.18 33.43 -40.81
C ALA A 127 -24.46 32.18 -41.65
N SER A 128 -24.56 32.33 -42.98
CA SER A 128 -24.77 31.21 -43.91
C SER A 128 -23.61 30.20 -43.86
N ASN A 129 -22.36 30.68 -43.82
CA ASN A 129 -21.17 29.82 -43.71
C ASN A 129 -21.19 28.99 -42.42
N VAL A 130 -21.61 29.58 -41.30
CA VAL A 130 -21.73 28.88 -40.01
C VAL A 130 -22.80 27.79 -40.06
N GLU A 131 -23.95 28.07 -40.68
CA GLU A 131 -25.03 27.06 -40.82
C GLU A 131 -24.62 25.89 -41.73
N GLU A 132 -23.83 26.16 -42.78
CA GLU A 132 -23.35 25.15 -43.74
C GLU A 132 -22.05 24.45 -43.31
N ASN A 133 -21.51 24.75 -42.12
CA ASN A 133 -20.20 24.28 -41.65
C ASN A 133 -19.04 24.58 -42.63
N LYS A 134 -19.08 25.73 -43.29
CA LYS A 134 -17.99 26.27 -44.13
C LYS A 134 -17.06 27.18 -43.30
N PRO A 135 -15.83 27.47 -43.76
CA PRO A 135 -14.99 28.48 -43.13
C PRO A 135 -15.73 29.81 -42.98
N LEU A 136 -15.58 30.49 -41.84
CA LEU A 136 -16.35 31.70 -41.51
C LEU A 136 -16.27 32.77 -42.61
N LEU A 137 -15.08 32.97 -43.17
CA LEU A 137 -14.77 33.98 -44.17
C LEU A 137 -14.84 33.48 -45.63
N ASN A 138 -15.44 32.31 -45.84
CA ASN A 138 -15.59 31.76 -47.19
C ASN A 138 -16.49 32.66 -48.07
N GLY A 139 -15.96 33.11 -49.20
CA GLY A 139 -16.66 34.03 -50.12
C GLY A 139 -16.62 35.50 -49.71
N ILE A 140 -15.86 35.86 -48.67
CA ILE A 140 -15.63 37.24 -48.21
C ILE A 140 -14.22 37.67 -48.60
N VAL A 141 -13.21 36.87 -48.24
CA VAL A 141 -11.83 37.09 -48.67
C VAL A 141 -11.50 36.27 -49.92
N ASN A 142 -10.49 36.69 -50.68
CA ASN A 142 -9.97 35.91 -51.80
C ASN A 142 -9.55 34.52 -51.32
N LYS A 143 -9.85 33.50 -52.14
CA LYS A 143 -9.53 32.12 -51.81
C LYS A 143 -8.02 31.95 -51.69
N ILE A 144 -7.55 31.77 -50.46
CA ILE A 144 -6.15 31.48 -50.15
C ILE A 144 -5.76 30.18 -50.86
N THR A 145 -4.67 30.23 -51.63
CA THR A 145 -4.16 29.08 -52.35
C THR A 145 -3.57 28.04 -51.38
N ILE A 146 -3.55 26.76 -51.79
CA ILE A 146 -2.89 25.71 -50.99
C ILE A 146 -1.40 26.04 -50.79
N GLU A 147 -0.77 26.65 -51.78
CA GLU A 147 0.63 27.05 -51.75
C GLU A 147 0.92 28.10 -50.68
N GLU A 148 0.06 29.11 -50.52
CA GLU A 148 0.18 30.11 -49.45
C GLU A 148 0.03 29.47 -48.07
N LYS A 149 -0.96 28.58 -47.89
CA LYS A 149 -1.14 27.84 -46.62
C LYS A 149 0.09 26.99 -46.27
N LEU A 150 0.65 26.31 -47.26
CA LEU A 150 1.86 25.49 -47.07
C LEU A 150 3.07 26.36 -46.72
N LYS A 151 3.24 27.54 -47.32
CA LYS A 151 4.31 28.47 -46.95
C LYS A 151 4.17 28.97 -45.51
N THR A 152 2.96 29.29 -45.07
CA THR A 152 2.70 29.72 -43.68
C THR A 152 2.99 28.58 -42.69
N LEU A 153 2.50 27.37 -42.98
CA LEU A 153 2.79 26.19 -42.16
C LEU A 153 4.28 25.84 -42.15
N GLN A 154 5.00 26.02 -43.26
CA GLN A 154 6.46 25.85 -43.31
C GLN A 154 7.18 26.83 -42.39
N GLY A 155 6.77 28.09 -42.36
CA GLY A 155 7.32 29.09 -41.44
C GLY A 155 7.00 28.83 -39.96
N GLU A 156 5.87 28.15 -39.67
CA GLU A 156 5.45 27.80 -38.31
C GLU A 156 6.07 26.48 -37.80
N LEU A 157 6.36 25.52 -38.68
CA LEU A 157 6.87 24.19 -38.30
C LEU A 157 8.35 24.18 -37.94
N LEU A 158 9.13 25.12 -38.47
CA LEU A 158 10.55 25.26 -38.20
C LEU A 158 10.87 26.76 -38.16
N SER A 159 10.82 27.37 -36.98
CA SER A 159 11.39 28.71 -36.87
C SER A 159 12.88 28.63 -37.22
N GLU A 160 13.40 29.63 -37.95
CA GLU A 160 14.82 29.67 -38.33
C GLU A 160 15.72 29.58 -37.08
N ASP A 161 15.26 30.16 -35.97
CA ASP A 161 15.92 30.11 -34.66
C ASP A 161 15.96 28.70 -34.06
N ASP A 162 14.88 27.92 -34.16
CA ASP A 162 14.85 26.54 -33.65
C ASP A 162 15.80 25.63 -34.44
N LEU A 163 15.82 25.76 -35.77
CA LEU A 163 16.75 25.02 -36.62
C LEU A 163 18.20 25.37 -36.30
N PHE A 164 18.52 26.65 -36.15
CA PHE A 164 19.86 27.10 -35.82
C PHE A 164 20.34 26.59 -34.46
N ASN A 165 19.48 26.67 -33.43
CA ASN A 165 19.78 26.17 -32.10
C ASN A 165 20.03 24.66 -32.12
N ARG A 166 19.19 23.91 -32.83
CA ARG A 166 19.35 22.46 -32.99
C ARG A 166 20.65 22.08 -33.70
N LEU A 167 21.03 22.80 -34.76
CA LEU A 167 22.32 22.57 -35.42
C LEU A 167 23.51 22.90 -34.50
N LYS A 168 23.42 23.95 -33.66
CA LYS A 168 24.44 24.24 -32.64
C LYS A 168 24.58 23.16 -31.58
N GLU A 169 23.47 22.54 -31.18
CA GLU A 169 23.50 21.39 -30.28
C GLU A 169 24.25 20.23 -30.93
N TYR A 170 23.97 19.91 -32.20
CA TYR A 170 24.72 18.89 -32.94
C TYR A 170 26.21 19.20 -33.05
N ILE A 171 26.58 20.47 -33.27
CA ILE A 171 27.98 20.89 -33.26
C ILE A 171 28.62 20.63 -31.90
N SER A 172 27.90 20.93 -30.82
CA SER A 172 28.38 20.69 -29.46
C SER A 172 28.60 19.20 -29.21
N GLN A 173 27.65 18.35 -29.64
CA GLN A 173 27.78 16.89 -29.57
C GLN A 173 29.01 16.39 -30.35
N VAL A 174 29.25 16.88 -31.58
CA VAL A 174 30.46 16.50 -32.35
C VAL A 174 31.74 16.95 -31.67
N LYS A 175 31.76 18.16 -31.10
CA LYS A 175 32.93 18.68 -30.37
C LYS A 175 33.26 17.84 -29.13
N GLU A 176 32.25 17.29 -28.48
CA GLU A 176 32.40 16.38 -27.35
C GLU A 176 32.89 15.00 -27.79
N GLU A 177 32.27 14.41 -28.83
CA GLU A 177 32.59 13.05 -29.32
C GLU A 177 33.94 12.97 -30.05
N ALA A 178 34.17 13.87 -31.00
CA ALA A 178 35.32 13.84 -31.92
C ALA A 178 36.43 14.84 -31.54
N GLY A 179 36.16 15.74 -30.59
CA GLY A 179 37.08 16.76 -30.12
C GLY A 179 36.92 18.11 -30.84
N LYS A 180 37.03 19.19 -30.07
CA LYS A 180 36.88 20.57 -30.56
C LYS A 180 37.83 20.90 -31.71
N GLU A 181 39.12 20.58 -31.57
CA GLU A 181 40.11 20.90 -32.61
C GLU A 181 39.86 20.17 -33.93
N PHE A 182 39.30 18.96 -33.87
CA PHE A 182 38.93 18.21 -35.07
C PHE A 182 37.79 18.90 -35.80
N TYR A 183 36.72 19.26 -35.09
CA TYR A 183 35.58 19.96 -35.68
C TYR A 183 36.00 21.30 -36.32
N GLU A 184 36.79 22.12 -35.61
CA GLU A 184 37.24 23.42 -36.15
C GLU A 184 38.09 23.27 -37.41
N LYS A 185 38.94 22.22 -37.49
CA LYS A 185 39.71 21.91 -38.70
C LYS A 185 38.80 21.53 -39.86
N VAL A 186 37.80 20.68 -39.62
CA VAL A 186 36.82 20.31 -40.64
C VAL A 186 36.08 21.57 -41.09
N TYR A 187 35.48 22.32 -40.17
CA TYR A 187 34.75 23.55 -40.42
C TYR A 187 35.53 24.56 -41.28
N HIS A 188 36.83 24.75 -41.02
CA HIS A 188 37.66 25.57 -41.88
C HIS A 188 37.82 24.98 -43.28
N ARG A 189 38.15 23.68 -43.40
CA ARG A 189 38.34 23.01 -44.70
C ARG A 189 37.11 23.04 -45.58
N VAL A 190 35.93 22.82 -45.02
CA VAL A 190 34.68 22.80 -45.79
C VAL A 190 34.35 24.16 -46.41
N ASN A 191 34.93 25.25 -45.89
CA ASN A 191 34.54 26.61 -46.22
C ASN A 191 35.66 27.43 -46.91
N ILE A 192 36.77 26.80 -47.33
CA ILE A 192 37.91 27.49 -47.99
C ILE A 192 37.50 28.07 -49.36
N SER A 193 36.86 27.28 -50.22
CA SER A 193 36.45 27.66 -51.58
C SER A 193 34.97 27.36 -51.88
N GLY A 194 34.12 27.43 -50.87
CA GLY A 194 32.68 27.17 -51.02
C GLY A 194 32.37 25.70 -51.31
N GLU A 195 31.43 25.45 -52.22
CA GLU A 195 30.95 24.09 -52.54
C GLU A 195 32.06 23.13 -53.00
N GLU A 196 33.07 23.62 -53.72
CA GLU A 196 34.18 22.79 -54.19
C GLU A 196 35.00 22.22 -53.02
N SER A 197 35.30 23.05 -52.02
CA SER A 197 35.95 22.62 -50.78
C SER A 197 35.09 21.65 -49.97
N PHE A 198 33.77 21.88 -49.93
CA PHE A 198 32.83 20.98 -49.30
C PHE A 198 32.82 19.59 -49.94
N LEU A 199 32.72 19.53 -51.26
CA LEU A 199 32.73 18.28 -52.01
C LEU A 199 34.04 17.52 -51.81
N ASN A 200 35.17 18.24 -51.82
CA ASN A 200 36.49 17.64 -51.57
C ASN A 200 36.57 17.05 -50.15
N GLU A 201 36.18 17.79 -49.11
CA GLU A 201 36.20 17.28 -47.73
C GLU A 201 35.23 16.10 -47.55
N LEU A 202 34.04 16.16 -48.16
CA LEU A 202 33.04 15.09 -48.13
C LEU A 202 33.56 13.81 -48.81
N SER A 203 34.29 13.94 -49.91
CA SER A 203 34.87 12.82 -50.65
C SER A 203 35.96 12.08 -49.86
N LEU A 204 36.74 12.83 -49.07
CA LEU A 204 37.82 12.32 -48.22
C LEU A 204 37.29 11.75 -46.89
N THR A 205 36.09 12.16 -46.48
CA THR A 205 35.47 11.74 -45.21
C THR A 205 34.81 10.36 -45.35
N PRO A 206 35.12 9.40 -44.44
CA PRO A 206 34.42 8.11 -44.35
C PRO A 206 32.91 8.28 -44.26
N LYS A 207 32.14 7.38 -44.89
CA LYS A 207 30.67 7.52 -45.05
C LYS A 207 29.94 7.76 -43.72
N ASP A 208 30.35 7.06 -42.68
CA ASP A 208 29.84 7.13 -41.31
C ASP A 208 30.10 8.49 -40.64
N LEU A 209 31.13 9.23 -41.05
CA LEU A 209 31.50 10.53 -40.49
C LEU A 209 31.06 11.73 -41.34
N ARG A 210 30.44 11.50 -42.51
CA ARG A 210 30.06 12.57 -43.45
C ARG A 210 29.06 13.58 -42.88
N HIS A 211 28.31 13.22 -41.85
CA HIS A 211 27.41 14.16 -41.17
C HIS A 211 28.17 15.36 -40.57
N ILE A 212 29.45 15.21 -40.23
CA ILE A 212 30.28 16.25 -39.63
C ILE A 212 30.63 17.39 -40.62
N PRO A 213 31.26 17.12 -41.79
CA PRO A 213 31.49 18.18 -42.78
C PRO A 213 30.19 18.75 -43.35
N ILE A 214 29.12 17.96 -43.46
CA ILE A 214 27.81 18.46 -43.90
C ILE A 214 27.25 19.47 -42.88
N LEU A 215 27.26 19.15 -41.59
CA LEU A 215 26.83 20.05 -40.53
C LEU A 215 27.64 21.36 -40.53
N ALA A 216 28.97 21.24 -40.68
CA ALA A 216 29.87 22.38 -40.72
C ALA A 216 29.68 23.26 -41.99
N PHE A 217 29.26 22.68 -43.10
CA PHE A 217 28.90 23.39 -44.32
C PHE A 217 27.56 24.13 -44.18
N LEU A 218 26.55 23.48 -43.60
CA LEU A 218 25.19 24.00 -43.45
C LEU A 218 25.13 25.21 -42.50
N ILE A 219 25.88 25.18 -41.40
CA ILE A 219 25.87 26.27 -40.42
C ILE A 219 26.54 27.54 -40.97
N GLU A 220 27.52 27.37 -41.85
CA GLU A 220 28.22 28.49 -42.44
C GLU A 220 27.31 29.24 -43.41
N LYS A 221 27.27 30.58 -43.28
CA LYS A 221 26.43 31.46 -44.09
C LYS A 221 24.93 31.14 -44.05
N ASN A 222 24.46 30.46 -43.00
CA ASN A 222 23.06 30.04 -42.87
C ASN A 222 22.54 29.20 -44.04
N ARG A 223 23.41 28.39 -44.66
CA ARG A 223 23.05 27.51 -45.80
C ARG A 223 21.96 26.50 -45.47
N TYR A 224 21.68 26.22 -44.20
CA TYR A 224 20.54 25.42 -43.77
C TYR A 224 19.17 26.03 -44.15
N LEU A 225 19.10 27.31 -44.49
CA LEU A 225 17.90 27.98 -45.00
C LEU A 225 17.74 27.85 -46.52
N GLU A 226 18.80 27.43 -47.23
CA GLU A 226 18.79 27.35 -48.68
C GLU A 226 18.14 26.04 -49.14
N VAL A 227 17.17 26.16 -50.07
CA VAL A 227 16.36 25.03 -50.57
C VAL A 227 17.23 23.93 -51.19
N ASP A 228 18.29 24.33 -51.90
CA ASP A 228 19.21 23.42 -52.59
C ASP A 228 19.96 22.48 -51.63
N TYR A 229 20.08 22.84 -50.36
CA TYR A 229 20.76 22.05 -49.33
C TYR A 229 19.81 21.35 -48.35
N ASN A 230 18.50 21.40 -48.56
CA ASN A 230 17.54 20.78 -47.66
C ASN A 230 17.78 19.27 -47.48
N TYR A 231 18.21 18.57 -48.53
CA TYR A 231 18.55 17.15 -48.42
C TYR A 231 19.70 16.89 -47.43
N PHE A 232 20.70 17.78 -47.42
CA PHE A 232 21.81 17.71 -46.47
C PHE A 232 21.36 18.02 -45.04
N LEU A 233 20.46 18.99 -44.87
CA LEU A 233 19.85 19.31 -43.58
C LEU A 233 19.09 18.11 -43.01
N GLN A 234 18.22 17.50 -43.81
CA GLN A 234 17.45 16.31 -43.41
C GLN A 234 18.36 15.12 -43.07
N TYR A 235 19.45 14.93 -43.84
CA TYR A 235 20.44 13.90 -43.56
C TYR A 235 21.11 14.09 -42.20
N VAL A 236 21.55 15.32 -41.89
CA VAL A 236 22.18 15.64 -40.60
C VAL A 236 21.20 15.43 -39.45
N ILE A 237 20.00 16.00 -39.52
CA ILE A 237 18.96 15.85 -38.49
C ILE A 237 18.71 14.37 -38.19
N ARG A 238 18.50 13.56 -39.24
CA ARG A 238 18.23 12.13 -39.08
C ARG A 238 19.35 11.40 -38.34
N ILE A 239 20.61 11.66 -38.67
CA ILE A 239 21.75 10.97 -38.05
C ILE A 239 21.83 11.27 -36.55
N PHE A 240 21.65 12.53 -36.16
CA PHE A 240 21.69 12.90 -34.75
C PHE A 240 20.46 12.41 -33.97
N ASP A 241 19.26 12.49 -34.56
CA ASP A 241 18.04 11.96 -33.93
C ASP A 241 18.09 10.43 -33.75
N ASP A 242 18.72 9.71 -34.70
CA ASP A 242 18.92 8.26 -34.60
C ASP A 242 19.95 7.91 -33.51
N LYS A 243 20.99 8.75 -33.32
CA LYS A 243 21.95 8.61 -32.21
C LYS A 243 21.28 8.84 -30.85
N GLU A 244 20.51 9.91 -30.70
CA GLU A 244 19.79 10.21 -29.45
C GLU A 244 18.81 9.10 -29.08
N ARG A 245 18.05 8.60 -30.07
CA ARG A 245 17.18 7.44 -29.86
C ARG A 245 17.95 6.20 -29.42
N ALA A 246 19.09 5.90 -30.03
CA ALA A 246 19.91 4.76 -29.64
C ALA A 246 20.44 4.88 -28.20
N VAL A 247 20.82 6.08 -27.76
CA VAL A 247 21.21 6.35 -26.37
C VAL A 247 20.02 6.12 -25.43
N ALA A 248 18.86 6.70 -25.74
CA ALA A 248 17.65 6.52 -24.93
C ALA A 248 17.26 5.04 -24.78
N PHE A 249 17.33 4.25 -25.86
CA PHE A 249 17.06 2.81 -25.80
C PHE A 249 18.04 2.05 -24.90
N ARG A 250 19.33 2.42 -24.91
CA ARG A 250 20.32 1.81 -24.00
C ARG A 250 20.02 2.17 -22.55
N THR A 251 19.74 3.44 -22.26
CA THR A 251 19.37 3.89 -20.91
C THR A 251 18.11 3.19 -20.40
N ILE A 252 17.09 3.03 -21.24
CA ILE A 252 15.87 2.30 -20.87
C ILE A 252 16.21 0.86 -20.49
N LYS A 253 17.03 0.17 -21.30
CA LYS A 253 17.43 -1.20 -21.01
C LYS A 253 18.23 -1.32 -19.71
N GLU A 254 19.14 -0.40 -19.44
CA GLU A 254 19.90 -0.36 -18.18
C GLU A 254 18.99 -0.13 -16.97
N LEU A 255 18.00 0.75 -17.10
CA LEU A 255 16.99 0.99 -16.06
C LEU A 255 16.10 -0.23 -15.84
N GLU A 256 15.69 -0.94 -16.89
CA GLU A 256 14.94 -2.20 -16.78
C GLU A 256 15.75 -3.27 -16.02
N GLU A 257 17.03 -3.43 -16.33
CA GLU A 257 17.92 -4.35 -15.61
C GLU A 257 18.09 -3.97 -14.12
N GLU A 258 18.15 -2.66 -13.82
CA GLU A 258 18.22 -2.17 -12.44
C GLU A 258 16.92 -2.41 -11.67
N VAL A 259 15.77 -2.18 -12.29
CA VAL A 259 14.44 -2.47 -11.71
C VAL A 259 14.33 -3.95 -11.37
N ASP A 260 14.66 -4.84 -12.31
CA ASP A 260 14.64 -6.30 -12.09
C ASP A 260 15.53 -6.72 -10.90
N LYS A 261 16.70 -6.09 -10.75
CA LYS A 261 17.59 -6.36 -9.62
C LYS A 261 16.97 -5.88 -8.31
N LYS A 262 16.35 -4.70 -8.30
CA LYS A 262 15.70 -4.12 -7.11
C LYS A 262 14.46 -4.90 -6.69
N GLU A 263 13.67 -5.41 -7.64
CA GLU A 263 12.54 -6.28 -7.34
C GLU A 263 12.98 -7.59 -6.67
N LYS A 264 14.07 -8.21 -7.16
CA LYS A 264 14.65 -9.40 -6.53
C LYS A 264 15.17 -9.12 -5.11
N GLU A 265 15.81 -7.96 -4.88
CA GLU A 265 16.23 -7.53 -3.54
C GLU A 265 15.03 -7.32 -2.62
N PHE A 266 13.99 -6.65 -3.10
CA PHE A 266 12.76 -6.40 -2.34
C PHE A 266 12.07 -7.71 -1.93
N GLN A 267 11.98 -8.68 -2.85
CA GLN A 267 11.38 -9.97 -2.57
C GLN A 267 12.14 -10.74 -1.47
N LYS A 268 13.48 -10.70 -1.49
CA LYS A 268 14.30 -11.29 -0.40
C LYS A 268 14.05 -10.62 0.94
N ILE A 269 13.99 -9.29 0.97
CA ILE A 269 13.71 -8.52 2.20
C ILE A 269 12.32 -8.86 2.73
N LYS A 270 11.33 -9.01 1.84
CA LYS A 270 9.97 -9.40 2.22
C LYS A 270 9.94 -10.79 2.87
N GLU A 271 10.63 -11.76 2.30
CA GLU A 271 10.74 -13.12 2.87
C GLU A 271 11.46 -13.11 4.23
N GLU A 272 12.52 -12.32 4.40
CA GLU A 272 13.20 -12.17 5.69
C GLU A 272 12.30 -11.52 6.75
N LYS A 273 11.51 -10.51 6.37
CA LYS A 273 10.54 -9.88 7.26
C LYS A 273 9.48 -10.87 7.74
N GLU A 274 8.90 -11.67 6.84
CA GLU A 274 7.92 -12.69 7.18
C GLU A 274 8.51 -13.73 8.16
N ARG A 275 9.76 -14.16 7.94
CA ARG A 275 10.48 -15.03 8.89
C ARG A 275 10.68 -14.38 10.25
N PHE A 276 11.01 -13.09 10.30
CA PHE A 276 11.21 -12.37 11.55
C PHE A 276 9.91 -12.26 12.36
N GLU A 277 8.79 -11.97 11.71
CA GLU A 277 7.46 -11.93 12.34
C GLU A 277 7.07 -13.30 12.94
N GLU A 278 7.41 -14.40 12.26
CA GLU A 278 7.18 -15.75 12.78
C GLU A 278 8.05 -16.04 14.03
N ILE A 279 9.32 -15.65 14.00
CA ILE A 279 10.24 -15.76 15.15
C ILE A 279 9.72 -14.96 16.34
N GLU A 280 9.25 -13.72 16.12
CA GLU A 280 8.71 -12.87 17.18
C GLU A 280 7.47 -13.50 17.83
N LYS A 281 6.55 -14.03 17.02
CA LYS A 281 5.36 -14.74 17.50
C LYS A 281 5.73 -15.96 18.34
N ASN A 282 6.72 -16.74 17.90
CA ASN A 282 7.22 -17.90 18.65
C ASN A 282 7.88 -17.50 19.97
N ASN A 283 8.67 -16.41 19.98
CA ASN A 283 9.30 -15.89 21.19
C ASN A 283 8.26 -15.42 22.22
N ASN A 284 7.22 -14.71 21.77
CA ASN A 284 6.12 -14.29 22.64
C ASN A 284 5.38 -15.49 23.25
N ARG A 285 5.16 -16.57 22.48
CA ARG A 285 4.59 -17.83 23.00
C ARG A 285 5.48 -18.45 24.08
N LEU A 286 6.80 -18.52 23.84
CA LEU A 286 7.76 -19.08 24.79
C LEU A 286 7.83 -18.25 26.09
N LYS A 287 7.83 -16.92 25.99
CA LYS A 287 7.79 -16.03 27.17
C LYS A 287 6.56 -16.27 28.03
N LYS A 288 5.38 -16.47 27.40
CA LYS A 288 4.15 -16.77 28.11
C LYS A 288 4.24 -18.12 28.83
N GLN A 289 4.68 -19.18 28.14
CA GLN A 289 4.86 -20.51 28.74
C GLN A 289 5.85 -20.49 29.90
N TYR A 290 6.96 -19.76 29.76
CA TYR A 290 7.94 -19.59 30.82
C TYR A 290 7.33 -18.90 32.05
N SER A 291 6.54 -17.85 31.85
CA SER A 291 5.85 -17.15 32.94
C SER A 291 4.86 -18.06 33.68
N GLU A 292 4.06 -18.85 32.94
CA GLU A 292 3.11 -19.80 33.50
C GLU A 292 3.81 -20.90 34.30
N LEU A 293 4.90 -21.47 33.76
CA LEU A 293 5.70 -22.48 34.44
C LEU A 293 6.39 -21.93 35.69
N LYS A 294 6.89 -20.70 35.64
CA LYS A 294 7.51 -20.04 36.79
C LYS A 294 6.49 -19.82 37.90
N GLU A 295 5.30 -19.31 37.59
CA GLU A 295 4.24 -19.12 38.58
C GLU A 295 3.82 -20.46 39.22
N TYR A 296 3.70 -21.52 38.41
CA TYR A 296 3.40 -22.85 38.92
C TYR A 296 4.50 -23.38 39.84
N ASN A 297 5.77 -23.20 39.47
CA ASN A 297 6.90 -23.58 40.29
C ASN A 297 6.93 -22.82 41.62
N ASP A 298 6.68 -21.51 41.61
CA ASP A 298 6.64 -20.69 42.83
C ASP A 298 5.52 -21.16 43.78
N LYS A 299 4.36 -21.57 43.24
CA LYS A 299 3.28 -22.19 44.02
C LYS A 299 3.69 -23.54 44.62
N LEU A 300 4.41 -24.37 43.86
CA LEU A 300 4.90 -25.66 44.35
C LEU A 300 5.94 -25.50 45.45
N VAL A 301 6.91 -24.59 45.29
CA VAL A 301 7.91 -24.27 46.32
C VAL A 301 7.23 -23.81 47.60
N THR A 302 6.25 -22.90 47.49
CA THR A 302 5.48 -22.43 48.65
C THR A 302 4.72 -23.58 49.34
N ARG A 303 4.10 -24.47 48.56
CA ARG A 303 3.38 -25.63 49.10
C ARG A 303 4.32 -26.63 49.77
N ALA A 304 5.48 -26.87 49.19
CA ALA A 304 6.50 -27.74 49.76
C ALA A 304 7.02 -27.20 51.11
N ALA A 305 7.31 -25.91 51.19
CA ALA A 305 7.70 -25.26 52.44
C ALA A 305 6.64 -25.44 53.53
N ARG A 306 5.36 -25.20 53.20
CA ARG A 306 4.24 -25.40 54.15
C ARG A 306 4.09 -26.85 54.60
N LEU A 307 4.30 -27.82 53.71
CA LEU A 307 4.26 -29.24 54.07
C LEU A 307 5.41 -29.63 55.00
N TYR A 308 6.60 -29.08 54.77
CA TYR A 308 7.76 -29.28 55.63
C TYR A 308 7.52 -28.71 57.03
N GLU A 309 6.97 -27.49 57.15
CA GLU A 309 6.57 -26.90 58.44
C GLU A 309 5.52 -27.77 59.17
N LEU A 310 4.52 -28.28 58.45
CA LEU A 310 3.52 -29.17 59.03
C LEU A 310 4.11 -30.50 59.50
N GLN A 311 5.12 -31.02 58.81
CA GLN A 311 5.84 -32.22 59.22
C GLN A 311 6.59 -31.97 60.54
N GLU A 312 7.31 -30.85 60.64
CA GLU A 312 8.04 -30.48 61.88
C GLU A 312 7.09 -30.31 63.09
N ILE A 313 5.91 -29.72 62.88
CA ILE A 313 4.90 -29.55 63.95
C ILE A 313 4.32 -30.90 64.41
N ASN A 314 4.16 -31.86 63.50
CA ASN A 314 3.52 -33.16 63.80
C ASN A 314 4.50 -34.22 64.32
N GLU A 315 5.81 -34.00 64.16
CA GLU A 315 6.88 -34.92 64.60
C GLU A 315 6.75 -35.36 66.08
N PRO A 316 6.45 -34.48 67.06
CA PRO A 316 6.29 -34.91 68.45
C PRO A 316 5.09 -35.85 68.66
N PHE A 317 3.99 -35.65 67.92
CA PHE A 317 2.81 -36.51 67.99
C PHE A 317 3.06 -37.88 67.38
N LEU A 318 3.80 -37.92 66.26
CA LEU A 318 4.20 -39.16 65.60
C LEU A 318 5.10 -40.01 66.50
N ARG A 319 6.11 -39.39 67.11
CA ARG A 319 6.98 -40.04 68.12
C ARG A 319 6.19 -40.54 69.32
N TYR A 320 5.23 -39.74 69.81
CA TYR A 320 4.35 -40.17 70.91
C TYR A 320 3.56 -41.41 70.52
N PHE A 321 2.97 -41.43 69.32
CA PHE A 321 2.17 -42.54 68.83
C PHE A 321 2.99 -43.81 68.62
N GLN A 322 4.20 -43.71 68.04
CA GLN A 322 5.14 -44.83 67.92
C GLN A 322 5.56 -45.36 69.30
N ASN A 323 5.86 -44.49 70.25
CA ASN A 323 6.18 -44.89 71.62
C ASN A 323 5.01 -45.62 72.28
N LEU A 324 3.78 -45.18 72.04
CA LEU A 324 2.57 -45.85 72.53
C LEU A 324 2.43 -47.25 71.93
N LEU A 325 2.58 -47.40 70.61
CA LEU A 325 2.54 -48.71 69.94
C LEU A 325 3.65 -49.64 70.44
N SER A 326 4.89 -49.15 70.52
CA SER A 326 6.05 -49.92 70.96
C SER A 326 5.94 -50.35 72.43
N LYS A 327 5.53 -49.45 73.33
CA LYS A 327 5.35 -49.74 74.75
C LYS A 327 4.33 -50.87 74.99
N HIS A 328 3.26 -50.89 74.22
CA HIS A 328 2.22 -51.91 74.30
C HIS A 328 2.49 -53.14 73.42
N ARG A 329 3.66 -53.19 72.75
CA ARG A 329 4.00 -54.23 71.75
C ARG A 329 2.82 -54.48 70.80
N ALA A 330 2.23 -53.39 70.34
CA ALA A 330 0.97 -53.41 69.62
C ALA A 330 1.16 -53.98 68.20
N ARG A 331 0.20 -54.78 67.75
CA ARG A 331 0.17 -55.30 66.37
C ARG A 331 -1.19 -55.03 65.77
N ILE A 332 -1.23 -54.26 64.69
CA ILE A 332 -2.44 -53.90 63.97
C ILE A 332 -2.69 -54.93 62.89
N ILE A 333 -3.82 -55.63 62.92
CA ILE A 333 -4.20 -56.61 61.90
C ILE A 333 -5.36 -56.05 61.08
N THR A 334 -5.15 -55.88 59.77
CA THR A 334 -6.17 -55.31 58.88
C THR A 334 -6.04 -55.80 57.44
N SER A 335 -7.13 -55.69 56.67
CA SER A 335 -7.18 -55.82 55.22
C SER A 335 -6.67 -54.59 54.49
N ASP A 336 -6.70 -53.42 55.15
CA ASP A 336 -6.48 -52.12 54.53
C ASP A 336 -5.02 -51.69 54.65
N THR A 337 -4.06 -52.59 54.42
CA THR A 337 -2.64 -52.31 54.64
C THR A 337 -2.11 -51.14 53.79
N GLU A 338 -2.73 -50.90 52.62
CA GLU A 338 -2.37 -49.81 51.71
C GLU A 338 -2.48 -48.41 52.34
N ILE A 339 -3.44 -48.19 53.26
CA ILE A 339 -3.59 -46.88 53.90
C ILE A 339 -2.39 -46.55 54.81
N PHE A 340 -1.60 -47.55 55.18
CA PHE A 340 -0.41 -47.42 56.02
C PHE A 340 0.91 -47.46 55.23
N HIS A 341 0.91 -47.79 53.93
CA HIS A 341 2.12 -48.16 53.16
C HIS A 341 3.24 -47.09 53.14
N ASN A 342 2.88 -45.81 53.24
CA ASN A 342 3.82 -44.69 53.30
C ASN A 342 3.78 -43.95 54.66
N THR A 343 3.46 -44.68 55.73
CA THR A 343 3.40 -44.13 57.10
C THR A 343 4.46 -44.79 57.98
N GLU A 344 4.98 -44.07 58.96
CA GLU A 344 6.01 -44.60 59.87
C GLU A 344 5.49 -45.65 60.88
N ILE A 345 4.24 -46.08 60.76
CA ILE A 345 3.64 -47.12 61.61
C ILE A 345 3.39 -48.43 60.87
N ILE A 346 3.75 -48.51 59.58
CA ILE A 346 3.56 -49.71 58.74
C ILE A 346 4.20 -50.97 59.37
N ASP A 347 5.29 -50.81 60.11
CA ASP A 347 5.99 -51.91 60.79
C ASP A 347 5.14 -52.59 61.87
N TYR A 348 4.15 -51.88 62.42
CA TYR A 348 3.19 -52.41 63.38
C TYR A 348 1.98 -53.07 62.70
N VAL A 349 1.87 -53.00 61.37
CA VAL A 349 0.73 -53.49 60.60
C VAL A 349 1.01 -54.88 60.02
N GLU A 350 0.03 -55.75 60.10
CA GLU A 350 0.01 -57.08 59.52
C GLU A 350 -1.23 -57.25 58.66
N GLY A 351 -1.04 -57.75 57.44
CA GLY A 351 -2.14 -58.05 56.54
C GLY A 351 -3.00 -59.19 57.09
N ILE A 352 -4.33 -59.07 56.97
CA ILE A 352 -5.28 -60.09 57.43
C ILE A 352 -5.00 -61.48 56.82
N GLN A 353 -4.51 -61.53 55.59
CA GLN A 353 -4.15 -62.78 54.90
C GLN A 353 -2.91 -63.45 55.53
N GLU A 354 -1.91 -62.66 55.93
CA GLU A 354 -0.72 -63.15 56.64
C GLU A 354 -1.13 -63.71 58.01
N PHE A 355 -1.94 -62.95 58.75
CA PHE A 355 -2.52 -63.39 60.02
C PHE A 355 -3.29 -64.71 59.89
N HIS A 356 -4.15 -64.84 58.87
CA HIS A 356 -4.90 -66.07 58.62
C HIS A 356 -4.00 -67.27 58.34
N CYS A 357 -2.88 -67.07 57.63
CA CYS A 357 -1.89 -68.12 57.40
C CYS A 357 -1.25 -68.59 58.72
N HIS A 358 -0.87 -67.66 59.59
CA HIS A 358 -0.31 -67.98 60.91
C HIS A 358 -1.31 -68.67 61.82
N ARG A 359 -2.56 -68.20 61.85
CA ARG A 359 -3.67 -68.84 62.59
C ARG A 359 -3.90 -70.28 62.14
N LYS A 360 -3.95 -70.54 60.83
CA LYS A 360 -4.13 -71.90 60.27
C LYS A 360 -2.99 -72.85 60.66
N LYS A 361 -1.76 -72.32 60.74
CA LYS A 361 -0.57 -73.06 61.22
C LYS A 361 -0.51 -73.21 62.75
N LYS A 362 -1.51 -72.72 63.49
CA LYS A 362 -1.58 -72.69 64.96
C LYS A 362 -0.37 -72.00 65.61
N ASN A 363 0.22 -71.01 64.95
CA ASN A 363 1.38 -70.27 65.47
C ASN A 363 0.96 -69.17 66.46
N ALA A 364 0.43 -69.57 67.62
CA ALA A 364 0.00 -68.63 68.66
C ALA A 364 1.17 -67.89 69.33
N GLN A 365 2.35 -68.51 69.40
CA GLN A 365 3.55 -67.94 70.02
C GLN A 365 3.97 -66.59 69.41
N ARG A 366 3.73 -66.38 68.10
CA ARG A 366 4.04 -65.11 67.40
C ARG A 366 3.31 -63.89 67.98
N TYR A 367 2.11 -64.10 68.53
CA TYR A 367 1.24 -63.05 69.06
C TYR A 367 1.23 -63.03 70.60
N GLN A 368 2.05 -63.87 71.23
CA GLN A 368 2.16 -63.93 72.68
C GLN A 368 2.90 -62.67 73.17
N ASP A 369 2.45 -62.12 74.29
CA ASP A 369 2.97 -60.87 74.88
C ASP A 369 2.84 -59.61 73.98
N GLN A 370 1.91 -59.62 73.02
CA GLN A 370 1.54 -58.49 72.17
C GLN A 370 0.09 -58.06 72.42
N THR A 371 -0.18 -56.77 72.25
CA THR A 371 -1.56 -56.25 72.21
C THR A 371 -2.05 -56.23 70.77
N ILE A 372 -2.98 -57.12 70.44
CA ILE A 372 -3.50 -57.26 69.08
C ILE A 372 -4.64 -56.25 68.84
N LEU A 373 -4.49 -55.40 67.84
CA LEU A 373 -5.49 -54.42 67.43
C LEU A 373 -6.06 -54.88 66.09
N ILE A 374 -7.21 -55.54 66.09
CA ILE A 374 -7.70 -56.25 64.91
C ILE A 374 -8.94 -55.60 64.31
N SER A 375 -8.89 -55.27 63.02
CA SER A 375 -10.02 -54.68 62.32
C SER A 375 -11.12 -55.72 62.09
N ARG A 376 -12.31 -55.47 62.66
CA ARG A 376 -13.47 -56.33 62.44
C ARG A 376 -13.93 -56.29 60.99
N ALA A 377 -13.76 -55.15 60.31
CA ALA A 377 -14.11 -54.98 58.90
C ALA A 377 -13.31 -55.90 57.96
N SER A 378 -12.14 -56.37 58.40
CA SER A 378 -11.29 -57.29 57.62
C SER A 378 -11.80 -58.73 57.54
N PHE A 379 -12.89 -59.08 58.24
CA PHE A 379 -13.50 -60.40 58.18
C PHE A 379 -14.82 -60.38 57.41
N VAL A 380 -14.89 -61.18 56.35
CA VAL A 380 -16.05 -61.25 55.44
C VAL A 380 -17.30 -61.81 56.13
N SER A 381 -17.13 -62.66 57.16
CA SER A 381 -18.25 -63.30 57.84
C SER A 381 -18.10 -63.37 59.37
N THR A 382 -19.22 -63.27 60.09
CA THR A 382 -19.27 -63.45 61.55
C THR A 382 -18.73 -64.81 62.01
N PRO A 383 -19.01 -65.95 61.34
CA PRO A 383 -18.40 -67.23 61.68
C PRO A 383 -16.87 -67.20 61.63
N GLU A 384 -16.28 -66.55 60.63
CA GLU A 384 -14.82 -66.43 60.50
C GLU A 384 -14.21 -65.61 61.63
N TRP A 385 -14.88 -64.51 62.01
CA TRP A 385 -14.52 -63.72 63.18
C TRP A 385 -14.59 -64.54 64.46
N ILE A 386 -15.67 -65.31 64.68
CA ILE A 386 -15.83 -66.16 65.87
C ILE A 386 -14.67 -67.18 65.99
N VAL A 387 -14.23 -67.75 64.87
CA VAL A 387 -13.07 -68.66 64.86
C VAL A 387 -11.78 -67.94 65.27
N THR A 388 -11.56 -66.71 64.79
CA THR A 388 -10.43 -65.86 65.22
C THR A 388 -10.52 -65.50 66.69
N LYS A 389 -11.69 -65.11 67.16
CA LYS A 389 -11.95 -64.75 68.54
C LYS A 389 -11.60 -65.88 69.49
N ARG A 390 -12.08 -67.10 69.19
CA ARG A 390 -11.73 -68.32 69.94
C ARG A 390 -10.24 -68.64 69.90
N PHE A 391 -9.56 -68.37 68.78
CA PHE A 391 -8.12 -68.55 68.69
C PHE A 391 -7.37 -67.64 69.67
N PHE A 392 -7.73 -66.36 69.78
CA PHE A 392 -7.12 -65.48 70.76
C PHE A 392 -7.46 -65.89 72.20
N GLU A 393 -8.74 -66.17 72.48
CA GLU A 393 -9.22 -66.54 73.83
C GLU A 393 -8.57 -67.85 74.33
N ASN A 394 -8.54 -68.89 73.51
CA ASN A 394 -7.96 -70.19 73.88
C ASN A 394 -6.45 -70.12 74.14
N ASN A 395 -5.75 -69.19 73.48
CA ASN A 395 -4.31 -69.01 73.65
C ASN A 395 -3.97 -67.84 74.59
N LYS A 396 -4.96 -67.24 75.27
CA LYS A 396 -4.81 -66.10 76.19
C LYS A 396 -4.09 -64.88 75.56
N ILE A 397 -4.33 -64.64 74.27
CA ILE A 397 -3.79 -63.48 73.55
C ILE A 397 -4.69 -62.27 73.80
N HIS A 398 -4.10 -61.13 74.16
CA HIS A 398 -4.86 -59.89 74.38
C HIS A 398 -5.20 -59.23 73.05
N TYR A 399 -6.47 -58.84 72.86
CA TYR A 399 -6.89 -58.17 71.64
C TYR A 399 -7.99 -57.14 71.88
N PHE A 400 -8.02 -56.12 71.01
CA PHE A 400 -9.10 -55.15 70.87
C PHE A 400 -9.62 -55.16 69.43
N GLU A 401 -10.94 -55.11 69.29
CA GLU A 401 -11.60 -54.97 68.00
C GLU A 401 -11.58 -53.50 67.57
N LEU A 402 -11.08 -53.22 66.36
CA LEU A 402 -11.18 -51.92 65.70
C LEU A 402 -12.34 -51.94 64.70
N SER A 403 -13.07 -50.83 64.64
CA SER A 403 -14.25 -50.62 63.79
C SER A 403 -14.09 -49.42 62.82
N GLY A 404 -12.89 -48.87 62.70
CA GLY A 404 -12.60 -47.73 61.82
C GLY A 404 -12.53 -48.11 60.34
N TYR A 405 -12.83 -47.16 59.45
CA TYR A 405 -12.81 -47.33 57.99
C TYR A 405 -11.76 -46.46 57.29
N ASP A 406 -11.19 -45.48 58.00
CA ASP A 406 -10.10 -44.63 57.52
C ASP A 406 -8.98 -44.48 58.55
N MET A 407 -7.86 -43.89 58.12
CA MET A 407 -6.66 -43.73 58.95
C MET A 407 -6.93 -42.94 60.24
N SER A 408 -7.78 -41.92 60.18
CA SER A 408 -8.07 -41.07 61.35
C SER A 408 -8.86 -41.84 62.40
N ASP A 409 -9.81 -42.66 61.96
CA ASP A 409 -10.61 -43.52 62.84
C ASP A 409 -9.76 -44.63 63.45
N TYR A 410 -8.88 -45.25 62.66
CA TYR A 410 -7.93 -46.25 63.16
C TYR A 410 -7.03 -45.64 64.25
N ILE A 411 -6.40 -44.50 64.00
CA ILE A 411 -5.52 -43.84 64.98
C ILE A 411 -6.29 -43.56 66.29
N LYS A 412 -7.48 -42.95 66.21
CA LYS A 412 -8.28 -42.63 67.42
C LYS A 412 -8.58 -43.88 68.25
N GLN A 413 -9.08 -44.94 67.61
CA GLN A 413 -9.46 -46.17 68.33
C GLN A 413 -8.25 -46.91 68.89
N ILE A 414 -7.12 -46.88 68.19
CA ILE A 414 -5.86 -47.44 68.69
C ILE A 414 -5.41 -46.68 69.95
N VAL A 415 -5.37 -45.34 69.89
CA VAL A 415 -5.03 -44.51 71.06
C VAL A 415 -5.95 -44.81 72.24
N GLU A 416 -7.27 -44.81 72.02
CA GLU A 416 -8.25 -45.09 73.08
C GLU A 416 -8.09 -46.47 73.70
N ASN A 417 -7.90 -47.53 72.89
CA ASN A 417 -7.79 -48.89 73.37
C ASN A 417 -6.49 -49.14 74.15
N LEU A 418 -5.37 -48.64 73.64
CA LEU A 418 -4.07 -48.75 74.34
C LEU A 418 -4.04 -47.93 75.63
N HIS A 419 -4.73 -46.77 75.68
CA HIS A 419 -4.89 -46.03 76.94
C HIS A 419 -5.76 -46.75 77.96
N LYS A 420 -6.86 -47.40 77.55
CA LYS A 420 -7.71 -48.22 78.44
C LYS A 420 -6.93 -49.39 79.03
N GLU A 421 -6.02 -49.99 78.26
CA GLU A 421 -5.13 -51.05 78.73
C GLU A 421 -4.18 -50.54 79.83
N ARG A 422 -3.59 -49.35 79.66
CA ARG A 422 -2.72 -48.72 80.67
C ARG A 422 -3.42 -48.55 82.03
N MET A 423 -4.72 -48.27 82.03
CA MET A 423 -5.54 -48.09 83.25
C MET A 423 -5.96 -49.41 83.92
N ARG A 424 -5.78 -50.57 83.27
CA ARG A 424 -6.07 -51.90 83.84
C ARG A 424 -4.86 -52.56 84.53
N VAL A 425 -3.65 -52.03 84.29
CA VAL A 425 -2.38 -52.55 84.84
C VAL A 425 -1.94 -51.77 86.09
N TYR A 426 -2.75 -50.82 86.57
CA TYR A 426 -2.55 -50.07 87.81
C TYR A 426 -3.65 -50.34 88.84
#